data_AF-A0A4Q6BVL6-F1
#
_entry.id   AF-A0A4Q6BVL6-F1
#
_cell.length_a   1.000
_cell.length_b   1.000
_cell.length_c   1.000
_cell.angle_alpha   90.00
_cell.angle_beta   90.00
_cell.angle_gamma   90.00
#
_symmetry.space_group_name_H-M   'P 1'
#
loop_
_entity.id
_entity.type
_entity.pdbx_description
1 polymer ?
#
loop_
_entity_poly.entity_id
_entity_poly.type
_entity_poly.pdbx_seq_one_letter_code
_entity_poly.pdbx_strand_id
1 'polypeptide(L)'
;KEWHAIQLRLTLDVPIWRLATHFETVIHDLIEFQNALPSEAKELASQLEKLRSGLERTVQASQSIFEKTQTVIELSHRLFNEMDFRLLFDPSKKLFSIGYRVADGQLDASYYDLMASEARLTSFIAIAKGDVPASHWFRLGRGMTPVKNGNAMVSWSGSMFEYLMPSLVMHSPEGSIIEKTCQLSVARQIEYGEERDVPWGISESAYNKRDLHLTYQYSNFGVPDLGLKRGLGSDVVIAPYATMLASMYDALAAVKNLRTLRELGGEGPFGYYEAIDFTAARLPEGQKHAVVKTYMAHHQGMSLVAINNVLKNGLMRNRFHAHPLVQAAELLLQERMPRNITSNRPNEKSFLVNYVKEEVETVSRNYHTVNRPVPTTQLLSNGDYSLMLTTSGGGYSKYKDLAINRWREDVTKDNWGTFLFLKDVTSGKIWSATYQPTCFDAESYNVTFLEDRARFNRVDDKIHCEMEVLLSPEHPAEIRHLSLTNTDTKEREIEITSYFEVVLNSAAADSAHPAFSNLFVQTEYVPGLNTL
;
A
#
# COMPACT_ATOMS: atom_id res chain seq x y z
N LYS A 1 -63.57 -12.24 -21.80
CA LYS A 1 -62.74 -11.25 -22.52
C LYS A 1 -62.05 -10.31 -21.53
N GLU A 2 -62.76 -9.70 -20.60
CA GLU A 2 -62.21 -8.84 -19.53
C GLU A 2 -61.13 -9.53 -18.68
N TRP A 3 -61.38 -10.75 -18.17
CA TRP A 3 -60.36 -11.52 -17.43
C TRP A 3 -59.06 -11.74 -18.21
N HIS A 4 -59.15 -11.97 -19.52
CA HIS A 4 -57.98 -12.17 -20.36
C HIS A 4 -57.14 -10.88 -20.48
N ALA A 5 -57.80 -9.72 -20.55
CA ALA A 5 -57.12 -8.42 -20.54
C ALA A 5 -56.44 -8.12 -19.19
N ILE A 6 -57.03 -8.56 -18.07
CA ILE A 6 -56.41 -8.48 -16.74
C ILE A 6 -55.18 -9.40 -16.67
N GLN A 7 -55.32 -10.65 -17.13
CA GLN A 7 -54.20 -11.61 -17.15
C GLN A 7 -52.99 -11.11 -17.94
N LEU A 8 -53.20 -10.47 -19.10
CA LEU A 8 -52.11 -9.90 -19.89
C LEU A 8 -51.36 -8.79 -19.14
N ARG A 9 -52.02 -8.12 -18.18
CA ARG A 9 -51.42 -7.08 -17.34
C ARG A 9 -50.79 -7.61 -16.05
N LEU A 10 -50.99 -8.87 -15.69
CA LEU A 10 -50.32 -9.54 -14.56
C LEU A 10 -48.87 -9.94 -14.93
N THR A 11 -48.06 -8.96 -15.32
CA THR A 11 -46.65 -9.14 -15.70
C THR A 11 -45.73 -8.37 -14.75
N LEU A 12 -44.54 -8.94 -14.50
CA LEU A 12 -43.44 -8.29 -13.78
C LEU A 12 -42.45 -7.60 -14.73
N ASP A 13 -42.68 -7.65 -16.04
CA ASP A 13 -41.89 -6.93 -17.06
C ASP A 13 -42.25 -5.43 -17.08
N VAL A 14 -42.18 -4.82 -15.90
CA VAL A 14 -42.46 -3.41 -15.65
C VAL A 14 -41.34 -2.89 -14.75
N PRO A 15 -40.71 -1.75 -15.08
CA PRO A 15 -39.69 -1.18 -14.23
C PRO A 15 -40.22 -0.91 -12.82
N ILE A 16 -39.38 -1.12 -11.79
CA ILE A 16 -39.79 -1.01 -10.38
C ILE A 16 -40.46 0.34 -10.04
N TRP A 17 -40.03 1.41 -10.69
CA TRP A 17 -40.57 2.76 -10.52
C TRP A 17 -41.96 2.98 -11.14
N ARG A 18 -42.44 2.07 -12.00
CA ARG A 18 -43.81 2.05 -12.54
C ARG A 18 -44.66 0.92 -11.96
N LEU A 19 -44.06 0.01 -11.20
CA LEU A 19 -44.72 -1.24 -10.78
C LEU A 19 -45.93 -0.98 -9.87
N ALA A 20 -45.83 0.00 -8.98
CA ALA A 20 -46.93 0.44 -8.12
C ALA A 20 -48.13 0.91 -8.96
N THR A 21 -47.94 1.95 -9.79
CA THR A 21 -48.99 2.51 -10.66
C THR A 21 -49.57 1.49 -11.63
N HIS A 22 -48.73 0.59 -12.14
CA HIS A 22 -49.17 -0.52 -13.00
C HIS A 22 -50.14 -1.45 -12.27
N PHE A 23 -49.78 -1.93 -11.08
CA PHE A 23 -50.64 -2.83 -10.33
C PHE A 23 -51.84 -2.16 -9.66
N GLU A 24 -51.78 -0.86 -9.36
CA GLU A 24 -52.97 -0.08 -8.98
C GLU A 24 -54.04 -0.12 -10.08
N THR A 25 -53.62 0.01 -11.34
CA THR A 25 -54.52 -0.11 -12.50
C THR A 25 -55.12 -1.52 -12.57
N VAL A 26 -54.29 -2.56 -12.42
CA VAL A 26 -54.75 -3.96 -12.44
C VAL A 26 -55.70 -4.27 -11.28
N ILE A 27 -55.44 -3.73 -10.09
CA ILE A 27 -56.32 -3.87 -8.92
C ILE A 27 -57.69 -3.25 -9.22
N HIS A 28 -57.71 -2.06 -9.82
CA HIS A 28 -58.96 -1.40 -10.23
C HIS A 28 -59.76 -2.27 -11.22
N ASP A 29 -59.13 -2.76 -12.29
CA ASP A 29 -59.78 -3.67 -13.25
C ASP A 29 -60.30 -4.95 -12.58
N LEU A 30 -59.56 -5.47 -11.60
CA LEU A 30 -59.91 -6.69 -10.88
C LEU A 30 -61.10 -6.48 -9.93
N ILE A 31 -61.22 -5.30 -9.31
CA ILE A 31 -62.38 -4.91 -8.50
C ILE A 31 -63.62 -4.80 -9.39
N GLU A 32 -63.52 -4.14 -10.55
CA GLU A 32 -64.64 -4.05 -11.50
C GLU A 32 -65.08 -5.44 -11.98
N PHE A 33 -64.13 -6.31 -12.34
CA PHE A 33 -64.42 -7.68 -12.75
C PHE A 33 -65.07 -8.49 -11.61
N GLN A 34 -64.59 -8.36 -10.37
CA GLN A 34 -65.15 -9.05 -9.21
C GLN A 34 -66.59 -8.59 -8.90
N ASN A 35 -66.89 -7.30 -9.06
CA ASN A 35 -68.23 -6.74 -8.86
C ASN A 35 -69.24 -7.20 -9.93
N ALA A 36 -68.77 -7.61 -11.11
CA ALA A 36 -69.60 -8.12 -12.20
C ALA A 36 -69.89 -9.63 -12.10
N LEU A 37 -69.33 -10.34 -11.10
CA LEU A 37 -69.51 -11.79 -10.96
C LEU A 37 -70.92 -12.17 -10.45
N PRO A 38 -71.49 -13.29 -10.94
CA PRO A 38 -72.71 -13.86 -10.38
C PRO A 38 -72.55 -14.30 -8.92
N SER A 39 -73.63 -14.22 -8.15
CA SER A 39 -73.72 -14.60 -6.72
C SER A 39 -73.22 -16.02 -6.42
N GLU A 40 -73.32 -16.92 -7.40
CA GLU A 40 -72.94 -18.33 -7.31
C GLU A 40 -71.42 -18.55 -7.42
N ALA A 41 -70.65 -17.58 -7.93
CA ALA A 41 -69.21 -17.69 -8.18
C ALA A 41 -68.33 -17.42 -6.94
N LYS A 42 -68.75 -17.89 -5.76
CA LYS A 42 -68.09 -17.59 -4.47
C LYS A 42 -66.63 -18.04 -4.40
N GLU A 43 -66.29 -19.18 -4.99
CA GLU A 43 -64.92 -19.70 -5.00
C GLU A 43 -63.99 -18.80 -5.83
N LEU A 44 -64.43 -18.38 -7.02
CA LEU A 44 -63.70 -17.46 -7.87
C LEU A 44 -63.52 -16.09 -7.19
N ALA A 45 -64.57 -15.57 -6.57
CA ALA A 45 -64.50 -14.32 -5.82
C ALA A 45 -63.47 -14.39 -4.68
N SER A 46 -63.39 -15.52 -3.96
CA SER A 46 -62.38 -15.74 -2.92
C SER A 46 -60.95 -15.82 -3.48
N GLN A 47 -60.75 -16.44 -4.64
CA GLN A 47 -59.44 -16.49 -5.30
C GLN A 47 -58.99 -15.11 -5.81
N LEU A 48 -59.91 -14.34 -6.39
CA LEU A 48 -59.64 -12.96 -6.84
C LEU A 48 -59.30 -12.05 -5.66
N GLU A 49 -59.97 -12.21 -4.52
CA GLU A 49 -59.64 -11.48 -3.30
C GLU A 49 -58.20 -11.75 -2.84
N LYS A 50 -57.77 -13.02 -2.85
CA LYS A 50 -56.37 -13.38 -2.52
C LYS A 50 -55.38 -12.75 -3.50
N LEU A 51 -55.71 -12.74 -4.79
CA LEU A 51 -54.89 -12.09 -5.81
C LEU A 51 -54.82 -10.59 -5.56
N ARG A 52 -55.95 -9.93 -5.30
CA ARG A 52 -56.03 -8.50 -4.95
C ARG A 52 -55.14 -8.16 -3.76
N SER A 53 -55.28 -8.88 -2.64
CA SER A 53 -54.45 -8.65 -1.46
C SER A 53 -52.96 -8.94 -1.71
N GLY A 54 -52.63 -9.82 -2.66
CA GLY A 54 -51.25 -10.02 -3.13
C GLY A 54 -50.72 -8.81 -3.91
N LEU A 55 -51.53 -8.27 -4.82
CA LEU A 55 -51.19 -7.09 -5.61
C LEU A 55 -51.08 -5.84 -4.73
N GLU A 56 -51.99 -5.61 -3.79
CA GLU A 56 -51.95 -4.49 -2.84
C GLU A 56 -50.65 -4.50 -2.01
N ARG A 57 -50.24 -5.67 -1.50
CA ARG A 57 -48.95 -5.83 -0.82
C ARG A 57 -47.76 -5.56 -1.75
N THR A 58 -47.87 -5.96 -3.03
CA THR A 58 -46.84 -5.70 -4.03
C THR A 58 -46.71 -4.21 -4.33
N VAL A 59 -47.83 -3.49 -4.46
CA VAL A 59 -47.86 -2.03 -4.61
C VAL A 59 -47.14 -1.37 -3.44
N GLN A 60 -47.55 -1.68 -2.20
CA GLN A 60 -46.93 -1.13 -0.98
C GLN A 60 -45.42 -1.42 -0.90
N ALA A 61 -45.01 -2.67 -1.16
CA ALA A 61 -43.60 -3.06 -1.13
C ALA A 61 -42.78 -2.38 -2.24
N SER A 62 -43.33 -2.29 -3.46
CA SER A 62 -42.67 -1.65 -4.60
C SER A 62 -42.48 -0.15 -4.38
N GLN A 63 -43.48 0.52 -3.80
CA GLN A 63 -43.40 1.93 -3.45
C GLN A 63 -42.37 2.16 -2.35
N SER A 64 -42.34 1.33 -1.30
CA SER A 64 -41.32 1.41 -0.26
C SER A 64 -39.89 1.22 -0.81
N ILE A 65 -39.68 0.25 -1.71
CA ILE A 65 -38.37 0.04 -2.35
C ILE A 65 -38.02 1.23 -3.25
N PHE A 66 -38.98 1.76 -4.00
CA PHE A 66 -38.78 2.92 -4.85
C PHE A 66 -38.35 4.14 -4.03
N GLU A 67 -39.08 4.47 -2.95
CA GLU A 67 -38.75 5.57 -2.04
C GLU A 67 -37.35 5.41 -1.44
N LYS A 68 -37.01 4.23 -0.90
CA LYS A 68 -35.66 3.95 -0.40
C LYS A 68 -34.58 4.11 -1.46
N THR A 69 -34.87 3.66 -2.68
CA THR A 69 -33.94 3.79 -3.81
C THR A 69 -33.75 5.26 -4.20
N GLN A 70 -34.82 6.06 -4.21
CA GLN A 70 -34.72 7.51 -4.42
C GLN A 70 -33.87 8.18 -3.34
N THR A 71 -34.05 7.84 -2.07
CA THR A 71 -33.20 8.37 -0.99
C THR A 71 -31.72 8.04 -1.21
N VAL A 72 -31.40 6.82 -1.64
CA VAL A 72 -30.02 6.42 -1.96
C VAL A 72 -29.47 7.18 -3.17
N ILE A 73 -30.30 7.38 -4.21
CA ILE A 73 -29.93 8.17 -5.40
C ILE A 73 -29.61 9.62 -4.99
N GLU A 74 -30.52 10.26 -4.24
CA GLU A 74 -30.34 11.63 -3.75
C GLU A 74 -29.09 11.77 -2.89
N LEU A 75 -28.87 10.84 -1.95
CA LEU A 75 -27.67 10.80 -1.13
C LEU A 75 -26.41 10.65 -1.99
N SER A 76 -26.41 9.73 -2.97
CA SER A 76 -25.26 9.48 -3.83
C SER A 76 -24.92 10.70 -4.69
N HIS A 77 -25.93 11.36 -5.26
CA HIS A 77 -25.74 12.60 -6.00
C HIS A 77 -25.22 13.72 -5.12
N ARG A 78 -25.77 13.87 -3.91
CA ARG A 78 -25.31 14.88 -2.96
C ARG A 78 -23.84 14.65 -2.58
N LEU A 79 -23.48 13.43 -2.18
CA LEU A 79 -22.10 13.07 -1.83
C LEU A 79 -21.14 13.32 -3.00
N PHE A 80 -21.52 12.95 -4.23
CA PHE A 80 -20.71 13.22 -5.42
C PHE A 80 -20.57 14.72 -5.73
N ASN A 81 -21.64 15.49 -5.56
CA ASN A 81 -21.63 16.93 -5.84
C ASN A 81 -20.82 17.71 -4.79
N GLU A 82 -20.96 17.34 -3.52
CA GLU A 82 -20.26 17.93 -2.37
C GLU A 82 -18.78 17.54 -2.30
N MET A 83 -18.38 16.42 -2.90
CA MET A 83 -16.98 16.02 -3.00
C MET A 83 -16.18 17.07 -3.79
N ASP A 84 -15.18 17.69 -3.15
CA ASP A 84 -14.33 18.70 -3.77
C ASP A 84 -12.94 18.13 -4.05
N PHE A 85 -12.68 17.75 -5.31
CA PHE A 85 -11.37 17.23 -5.70
C PHE A 85 -10.28 18.32 -5.68
N ARG A 86 -10.63 19.61 -5.75
CA ARG A 86 -9.64 20.71 -5.82
C ARG A 86 -8.76 20.77 -4.59
N LEU A 87 -9.24 20.28 -3.44
CA LEU A 87 -8.48 20.21 -2.20
C LEU A 87 -7.13 19.50 -2.39
N LEU A 88 -7.10 18.39 -3.12
CA LEU A 88 -5.89 17.59 -3.35
C LEU A 88 -5.13 18.02 -4.60
N PHE A 89 -5.67 18.96 -5.39
CA PHE A 89 -5.07 19.38 -6.65
C PHE A 89 -4.07 20.51 -6.43
N ASP A 90 -2.83 20.33 -6.89
CA ASP A 90 -1.83 21.40 -6.93
C ASP A 90 -1.90 22.12 -8.29
N PRO A 91 -2.36 23.38 -8.34
CA PRO A 91 -2.52 24.12 -9.60
C PRO A 91 -1.19 24.42 -10.29
N SER A 92 -0.10 24.51 -9.53
CA SER A 92 1.22 24.82 -10.07
C SER A 92 1.82 23.62 -10.80
N LYS A 93 1.69 22.42 -10.20
CA LYS A 93 2.18 21.17 -10.79
C LYS A 93 1.18 20.55 -11.76
N LYS A 94 -0.09 20.92 -11.65
CA LYS A 94 -1.24 20.35 -12.37
C LYS A 94 -1.41 18.85 -12.09
N LEU A 95 -1.17 18.44 -10.85
CA LEU A 95 -1.20 17.06 -10.39
C LEU A 95 -1.94 16.97 -9.06
N PHE A 96 -2.48 15.79 -8.75
CA PHE A 96 -3.03 15.52 -7.43
C PHE A 96 -1.90 15.12 -6.48
N SER A 97 -1.89 15.71 -5.29
CA SER A 97 -1.12 15.20 -4.15
C SER A 97 -1.71 13.86 -3.71
N ILE A 98 -0.87 12.97 -3.18
CA ILE A 98 -1.33 11.65 -2.72
C ILE A 98 -2.21 11.73 -1.47
N GLY A 99 -2.12 12.83 -0.71
CA GLY A 99 -2.86 12.99 0.52
C GLY A 99 -2.80 14.40 1.08
N TYR A 100 -3.54 14.62 2.16
CA TYR A 100 -3.54 15.87 2.92
C TYR A 100 -3.31 15.54 4.39
N ARG A 101 -2.24 16.10 4.96
CA ARG A 101 -1.85 15.90 6.35
C ARG A 101 -2.59 16.90 7.22
N VAL A 102 -3.72 16.45 7.79
CA VAL A 102 -4.63 17.30 8.57
C VAL A 102 -3.93 17.98 9.75
N ALA A 103 -3.05 17.26 10.45
CA ALA A 103 -2.30 17.81 11.59
C ALA A 103 -1.41 19.00 11.20
N ASP A 104 -0.84 18.96 9.99
CA ASP A 104 0.09 19.97 9.49
C ASP A 104 -0.61 21.03 8.63
N GLY A 105 -1.88 20.82 8.28
CA GLY A 105 -2.64 21.69 7.39
C GLY A 105 -2.08 21.75 5.95
N GLN A 106 -1.34 20.73 5.51
CA GLN A 106 -0.58 20.76 4.25
C GLN A 106 -0.80 19.52 3.39
N LEU A 107 -0.67 19.70 2.07
CA LEU A 107 -0.63 18.60 1.11
C LEU A 107 0.63 17.75 1.30
N ASP A 108 0.54 16.48 0.93
CA ASP A 108 1.71 15.62 0.81
C ASP A 108 2.65 16.13 -0.31
N ALA A 109 3.95 15.93 -0.13
CA ALA A 109 4.97 16.31 -1.09
C ALA A 109 5.04 15.37 -2.32
N SER A 110 4.36 14.24 -2.26
CA SER A 110 4.26 13.24 -3.33
C SER A 110 2.98 13.42 -4.13
N TYR A 111 3.02 13.03 -5.41
CA TYR A 111 1.95 13.30 -6.36
C TYR A 111 1.64 12.07 -7.21
N TYR A 112 0.38 11.93 -7.61
CA TYR A 112 -0.03 11.01 -8.66
C TYR A 112 0.34 11.60 -10.02
N ASP A 113 1.52 11.23 -10.51
CA ASP A 113 2.11 11.80 -11.71
C ASP A 113 2.20 10.82 -12.88
N LEU A 114 1.70 9.59 -12.76
CA LEU A 114 1.72 8.56 -13.82
C LEU A 114 0.34 8.26 -14.38
N MET A 115 0.29 7.97 -15.68
CA MET A 115 -0.94 7.55 -16.37
C MET A 115 -1.27 6.07 -16.10
N ALA A 116 -0.25 5.24 -15.89
CA ALA A 116 -0.40 3.87 -15.41
C ALA A 116 -0.53 3.87 -13.87
N SER A 117 -1.68 4.30 -13.39
CA SER A 117 -2.05 4.27 -11.97
C SER A 117 -3.57 4.13 -11.83
N GLU A 118 -3.99 3.53 -10.74
CA GLU A 118 -5.36 3.48 -10.24
C GLU A 118 -5.98 4.88 -10.10
N ALA A 119 -5.15 5.87 -9.72
CA ALA A 119 -5.58 7.25 -9.49
C ALA A 119 -6.04 7.95 -10.78
N ARG A 120 -5.76 7.39 -11.97
CA ARG A 120 -6.26 7.97 -13.23
C ARG A 120 -7.79 8.02 -13.29
N LEU A 121 -8.50 7.12 -12.57
CA LEU A 121 -9.95 7.18 -12.47
C LEU A 121 -10.38 8.47 -11.75
N THR A 122 -9.70 8.81 -10.64
CA THR A 122 -9.89 10.08 -9.93
C THR A 122 -9.59 11.26 -10.84
N SER A 123 -8.47 11.23 -11.56
CA SER A 123 -8.12 12.25 -12.55
C SER A 123 -9.21 12.46 -13.60
N PHE A 124 -9.73 11.36 -14.15
CA PHE A 124 -10.78 11.39 -15.15
C PHE A 124 -12.08 12.00 -14.59
N ILE A 125 -12.53 11.53 -13.41
CA ILE A 125 -13.75 12.01 -12.77
C ILE A 125 -13.64 13.49 -12.37
N ALA A 126 -12.52 13.92 -11.82
CA ALA A 126 -12.33 15.31 -11.41
C ALA A 126 -12.37 16.27 -12.62
N ILE A 127 -11.82 15.86 -13.77
CA ILE A 127 -11.93 16.63 -15.01
C ILE A 127 -13.36 16.61 -15.51
N ALA A 128 -14.00 15.44 -15.54
CA ALA A 128 -15.36 15.28 -16.02
C ALA A 128 -16.37 16.11 -15.21
N LYS A 129 -16.18 16.18 -13.88
CA LYS A 129 -16.96 17.02 -12.95
C LYS A 129 -16.69 18.52 -13.11
N GLY A 130 -15.57 18.90 -13.73
CA GLY A 130 -15.16 20.29 -13.92
C GLY A 130 -14.40 20.88 -12.72
N ASP A 131 -13.99 20.05 -11.76
CA ASP A 131 -13.25 20.49 -10.59
C ASP A 131 -11.81 20.89 -10.97
N VAL A 132 -11.20 20.18 -11.93
CA VAL A 132 -9.83 20.43 -12.38
C VAL A 132 -9.75 20.54 -13.92
N PRO A 133 -8.79 21.31 -14.48
CA PRO A 133 -8.71 21.50 -15.92
C PRO A 133 -8.19 20.25 -16.64
N ALA A 134 -8.67 20.01 -17.87
CA ALA A 134 -8.22 18.88 -18.72
C ALA A 134 -6.69 18.82 -18.94
N SER A 135 -5.98 19.94 -18.79
CA SER A 135 -4.51 19.97 -18.83
C SER A 135 -3.84 19.06 -17.79
N HIS A 136 -4.54 18.70 -16.71
CA HIS A 136 -4.10 17.70 -15.74
C HIS A 136 -3.86 16.33 -16.40
N TRP A 137 -4.78 15.87 -17.25
CA TRP A 137 -4.68 14.57 -17.93
C TRP A 137 -3.40 14.44 -18.76
N PHE A 138 -3.03 15.52 -19.44
CA PHE A 138 -1.83 15.58 -20.28
C PHE A 138 -0.55 15.79 -19.47
N ARG A 139 -0.66 16.06 -18.15
CA ARG A 139 0.48 16.17 -17.25
C ARG A 139 0.96 14.82 -16.72
N LEU A 140 0.07 13.81 -16.69
CA LEU A 140 0.40 12.46 -16.26
C LEU A 140 1.54 11.86 -17.12
N GLY A 141 2.43 11.09 -16.54
CA GLY A 141 3.58 10.50 -17.20
C GLY A 141 3.15 9.30 -18.04
N ARG A 142 3.64 9.23 -19.27
CA ARG A 142 3.52 8.06 -20.16
C ARG A 142 4.89 7.38 -20.33
N GLY A 143 5.63 7.21 -19.24
CA GLY A 143 6.92 6.49 -19.29
C GLY A 143 6.71 5.10 -19.86
N MET A 144 7.52 4.69 -20.83
CA MET A 144 7.35 3.43 -21.57
C MET A 144 8.51 2.47 -21.31
N THR A 145 8.17 1.19 -21.16
CA THR A 145 9.13 0.09 -21.03
C THR A 145 8.89 -0.94 -22.13
N PRO A 146 9.94 -1.51 -22.74
CA PRO A 146 9.79 -2.54 -23.75
C PRO A 146 9.39 -3.87 -23.08
N VAL A 147 8.38 -4.51 -23.64
CA VAL A 147 7.95 -5.88 -23.29
C VAL A 147 7.95 -6.74 -24.55
N LYS A 148 7.86 -8.07 -24.42
CA LYS A 148 8.03 -9.02 -25.54
C LYS A 148 7.28 -8.65 -26.82
N ASN A 149 6.03 -8.16 -26.69
CA ASN A 149 5.13 -7.87 -27.81
C ASN A 149 4.72 -6.38 -27.91
N GLY A 150 5.56 -5.46 -27.44
CA GLY A 150 5.33 -4.02 -27.60
C GLY A 150 5.97 -3.15 -26.52
N ASN A 151 5.35 -2.00 -26.24
CA ASN A 151 5.75 -1.13 -25.15
C ASN A 151 4.55 -0.90 -24.25
N ALA A 152 4.75 -1.05 -22.94
CA ALA A 152 3.72 -0.77 -21.94
C ALA A 152 4.12 0.48 -21.15
N MET A 153 3.14 1.23 -20.64
CA MET A 153 3.45 2.29 -19.68
C MET A 153 3.97 1.69 -18.36
N VAL A 154 4.95 2.34 -17.75
CA VAL A 154 5.45 2.02 -16.41
C VAL A 154 4.55 2.62 -15.34
N SER A 155 4.19 1.82 -14.34
CA SER A 155 3.53 2.28 -13.12
C SER A 155 4.57 2.49 -12.00
N TRP A 156 4.12 2.91 -10.82
CA TRP A 156 5.05 3.11 -9.72
C TRP A 156 5.63 1.78 -9.23
N SER A 157 4.77 0.80 -8.98
CA SER A 157 5.16 -0.48 -8.40
C SER A 157 5.14 -1.66 -9.36
N GLY A 158 4.71 -1.48 -10.61
CA GLY A 158 4.47 -2.60 -11.55
C GLY A 158 3.33 -3.52 -11.10
N SER A 159 2.48 -3.04 -10.18
CA SER A 159 1.39 -3.80 -9.58
C SER A 159 0.21 -3.88 -10.54
N MET A 160 -0.44 -5.05 -10.63
CA MET A 160 -1.50 -5.27 -11.62
C MET A 160 -2.72 -4.36 -11.39
N PHE A 161 -3.05 -4.00 -10.15
CA PHE A 161 -4.17 -3.10 -9.87
C PHE A 161 -4.00 -1.71 -10.49
N GLU A 162 -2.78 -1.16 -10.53
CA GLU A 162 -2.48 0.19 -11.05
C GLU A 162 -2.95 0.30 -12.51
N TYR A 163 -2.86 -0.82 -13.22
CA TYR A 163 -3.30 -0.95 -14.60
C TYR A 163 -4.77 -1.30 -14.73
N LEU A 164 -5.31 -2.21 -13.90
CA LEU A 164 -6.57 -2.87 -14.21
C LEU A 164 -7.76 -2.40 -13.37
N MET A 165 -7.53 -1.81 -12.19
CA MET A 165 -8.61 -1.32 -11.31
C MET A 165 -9.50 -0.28 -12.02
N PRO A 166 -8.96 0.72 -12.74
CA PRO A 166 -9.80 1.69 -13.44
C PRO A 166 -10.71 1.04 -14.50
N SER A 167 -10.30 -0.09 -15.08
CA SER A 167 -11.05 -0.82 -16.11
C SER A 167 -12.30 -1.53 -15.58
N LEU A 168 -12.51 -1.54 -14.26
CA LEU A 168 -13.76 -2.00 -13.65
C LEU A 168 -14.95 -1.13 -14.09
N VAL A 169 -14.72 0.16 -14.31
CA VAL A 169 -15.77 1.13 -14.67
C VAL A 169 -15.41 1.96 -15.90
N MET A 170 -14.13 2.12 -16.24
CA MET A 170 -13.71 2.85 -17.44
C MET A 170 -13.58 1.93 -18.66
N HIS A 171 -14.05 2.40 -19.81
CA HIS A 171 -13.68 1.85 -21.10
C HIS A 171 -12.24 2.18 -21.44
N SER A 172 -11.57 1.25 -22.11
CA SER A 172 -10.31 1.49 -22.80
C SER A 172 -10.61 1.37 -24.30
N PRO A 173 -10.71 2.48 -25.05
CA PRO A 173 -11.05 2.43 -26.47
C PRO A 173 -10.06 1.56 -27.25
N GLU A 174 -10.57 0.88 -28.29
CA GLU A 174 -9.76 0.01 -29.14
C GLU A 174 -8.62 0.80 -29.81
N GLY A 175 -7.40 0.28 -29.71
CA GLY A 175 -6.18 0.92 -30.23
C GLY A 175 -5.67 2.08 -29.37
N SER A 176 -6.27 2.33 -28.21
CA SER A 176 -5.76 3.33 -27.27
C SER A 176 -4.49 2.85 -26.55
N ILE A 177 -3.71 3.82 -26.09
CA ILE A 177 -2.50 3.60 -25.28
C ILE A 177 -2.80 2.87 -23.97
N ILE A 178 -3.96 3.15 -23.37
CA ILE A 178 -4.44 2.53 -22.13
C ILE A 178 -4.78 1.07 -22.38
N GLU A 179 -5.61 0.79 -23.40
CA GLU A 179 -6.00 -0.59 -23.74
C GLU A 179 -4.76 -1.44 -24.00
N LYS A 180 -3.86 -0.94 -24.86
CA LYS A 180 -2.65 -1.68 -25.22
C LYS A 180 -1.74 -1.92 -24.01
N THR A 181 -1.59 -0.92 -23.15
CA THR A 181 -0.81 -1.06 -21.91
C THR A 181 -1.40 -2.13 -21.00
N CYS A 182 -2.72 -2.13 -20.76
CA CYS A 182 -3.36 -3.11 -19.89
C CYS A 182 -3.24 -4.55 -20.45
N GLN A 183 -3.39 -4.73 -21.76
CA GLN A 183 -3.17 -6.04 -22.38
C GLN A 183 -1.72 -6.51 -22.23
N LEU A 184 -0.75 -5.61 -22.47
CA LEU A 184 0.66 -5.93 -22.37
C LEU A 184 1.13 -6.17 -20.94
N SER A 185 0.55 -5.47 -19.94
CA SER A 185 0.88 -5.70 -18.53
C SER A 185 0.40 -7.07 -18.05
N VAL A 186 -0.79 -7.52 -18.47
CA VAL A 186 -1.27 -8.89 -18.21
C VAL A 186 -0.35 -9.92 -18.85
N ALA A 187 0.00 -9.75 -20.13
CA ALA A 187 0.91 -10.66 -20.83
C ALA A 187 2.28 -10.76 -20.13
N ARG A 188 2.87 -9.62 -19.74
CA ARG A 188 4.15 -9.61 -19.04
C ARG A 188 4.08 -10.28 -17.66
N GLN A 189 2.97 -10.10 -16.94
CA GLN A 189 2.74 -10.76 -15.65
C GLN A 189 2.65 -12.28 -15.78
N ILE A 190 2.00 -12.79 -16.84
CA ILE A 190 1.98 -14.23 -17.16
C ILE A 190 3.41 -14.72 -17.42
N GLU A 191 4.15 -14.05 -18.31
CA GLU A 191 5.55 -14.39 -18.63
C GLU A 191 6.45 -14.39 -17.39
N TYR A 192 6.25 -13.42 -16.48
CA TYR A 192 7.05 -13.32 -15.26
C TYR A 192 6.77 -14.46 -14.27
N GLY A 193 5.54 -14.93 -14.20
CA GLY A 193 5.19 -16.15 -13.45
C GLY A 193 5.85 -17.38 -14.05
N GLU A 194 5.82 -17.53 -15.38
CA GLU A 194 6.50 -18.62 -16.11
C GLU A 194 8.02 -18.63 -15.87
N GLU A 195 8.67 -17.46 -15.91
CA GLU A 195 10.11 -17.30 -15.62
C GLU A 195 10.51 -17.77 -14.21
N ARG A 196 9.57 -17.76 -13.27
CA ARG A 196 9.78 -18.09 -11.85
C ARG A 196 9.17 -19.41 -11.43
N ASP A 197 8.55 -20.14 -12.35
CA ASP A 197 7.83 -21.39 -12.08
C ASP A 197 6.76 -21.24 -10.98
N VAL A 198 6.02 -20.13 -11.01
CA VAL A 198 4.91 -19.83 -10.09
C VAL A 198 3.67 -19.34 -10.86
N PRO A 199 2.46 -19.38 -10.24
CA PRO A 199 1.30 -18.69 -10.80
C PRO A 199 1.56 -17.18 -10.96
N TRP A 200 0.74 -16.51 -11.75
CA TRP A 200 0.85 -15.06 -11.99
C TRP A 200 -0.24 -14.26 -11.29
N GLY A 201 -0.13 -12.93 -11.30
CA GLY A 201 -1.07 -12.03 -10.62
C GLY A 201 -0.41 -11.31 -9.45
N ILE A 202 0.77 -10.73 -9.66
CA ILE A 202 1.47 -9.97 -8.63
C ILE A 202 0.81 -8.60 -8.52
N SER A 203 0.35 -8.29 -7.32
CA SER A 203 -0.26 -7.01 -6.99
C SER A 203 -0.08 -6.73 -5.50
N GLU A 204 -0.30 -5.49 -5.08
CA GLU A 204 -0.43 -5.11 -3.68
C GLU A 204 -1.39 -6.03 -2.95
N SER A 205 -0.95 -6.49 -1.78
CA SER A 205 -1.68 -7.49 -1.01
C SER A 205 -1.06 -7.64 0.38
N ALA A 206 -1.79 -8.33 1.26
CA ALA A 206 -1.15 -8.88 2.44
C ALA A 206 -0.21 -10.05 2.07
N TYR A 207 0.87 -10.23 2.82
CA TYR A 207 1.91 -11.24 2.55
C TYR A 207 2.28 -12.02 3.82
N ASN A 208 3.12 -13.06 3.71
CA ASN A 208 3.46 -13.94 4.83
C ASN A 208 4.50 -13.32 5.80
N LYS A 209 4.27 -12.08 6.21
CA LYS A 209 4.90 -11.44 7.35
C LYS A 209 3.80 -11.03 8.31
N ARG A 210 4.04 -11.20 9.61
CA ARG A 210 3.07 -10.84 10.65
C ARG A 210 3.67 -9.87 11.65
N ASP A 211 2.82 -9.03 12.24
CA ASP A 211 3.18 -8.25 13.42
C ASP A 211 3.10 -9.11 14.70
N LEU A 212 3.36 -8.48 15.85
CA LEU A 212 3.25 -9.09 17.18
C LEU A 212 1.84 -9.59 17.52
N HIS A 213 0.81 -9.07 16.84
CA HIS A 213 -0.58 -9.48 16.99
C HIS A 213 -0.98 -10.59 15.99
N LEU A 214 -0.02 -11.13 15.24
CA LEU A 214 -0.22 -12.13 14.20
C LEU A 214 -1.05 -11.63 13.01
N THR A 215 -1.15 -10.31 12.84
CA THR A 215 -1.82 -9.69 11.68
C THR A 215 -0.88 -9.72 10.49
N TYR A 216 -1.36 -10.23 9.36
CA TYR A 216 -0.59 -10.16 8.11
C TYR A 216 -0.31 -8.72 7.72
N GLN A 217 0.93 -8.46 7.33
CA GLN A 217 1.37 -7.15 6.88
C GLN A 217 1.02 -6.94 5.41
N TYR A 218 0.91 -5.68 5.01
CA TYR A 218 0.51 -5.28 3.66
C TYR A 218 1.67 -4.60 2.93
N SER A 219 1.81 -4.84 1.63
CA SER A 219 2.79 -4.13 0.81
C SER A 219 2.36 -4.04 -0.64
N ASN A 220 3.08 -3.22 -1.40
CA ASN A 220 2.98 -3.16 -2.84
C ASN A 220 4.00 -4.10 -3.50
N PHE A 221 3.49 -5.03 -4.30
CA PHE A 221 4.26 -5.96 -5.10
C PHE A 221 3.99 -5.72 -6.57
N GLY A 222 4.96 -5.99 -7.43
CA GLY A 222 4.75 -5.91 -8.86
C GLY A 222 5.91 -6.49 -9.66
N VAL A 223 5.75 -6.48 -10.98
CA VAL A 223 6.77 -6.99 -11.89
C VAL A 223 7.81 -5.88 -12.12
N PRO A 224 9.11 -6.15 -11.89
CA PRO A 224 10.18 -5.17 -12.03
C PRO A 224 10.18 -4.43 -13.37
N ASP A 225 9.90 -5.12 -14.46
CA ASP A 225 9.93 -4.53 -15.81
C ASP A 225 8.82 -3.48 -16.04
N LEU A 226 7.77 -3.52 -15.21
CA LEU A 226 6.61 -2.65 -15.29
C LEU A 226 6.62 -1.52 -14.25
N GLY A 227 7.52 -1.57 -13.26
CA GLY A 227 7.56 -0.62 -12.15
C GLY A 227 8.80 0.27 -12.13
N LEU A 228 8.67 1.46 -11.53
CA LEU A 228 9.80 2.34 -11.24
C LEU A 228 10.48 2.03 -9.89
N LYS A 229 9.75 1.43 -8.95
CA LYS A 229 10.24 1.09 -7.62
C LYS A 229 11.39 0.08 -7.68
N ARG A 230 12.46 0.31 -6.91
CA ARG A 230 13.58 -0.62 -6.76
C ARG A 230 13.20 -1.82 -5.90
N GLY A 231 13.85 -2.96 -6.15
CA GLY A 231 13.69 -4.16 -5.32
C GLY A 231 12.40 -4.94 -5.59
N LEU A 232 11.59 -4.59 -6.60
CA LEU A 232 10.37 -5.34 -6.94
C LEU A 232 10.62 -6.83 -7.22
N GLY A 233 11.84 -7.20 -7.62
CA GLY A 233 12.20 -8.57 -7.95
C GLY A 233 12.49 -9.47 -6.74
N SER A 234 12.63 -8.91 -5.53
CA SER A 234 12.97 -9.67 -4.32
C SER A 234 11.78 -10.44 -3.74
N ASP A 235 10.56 -10.01 -4.08
CA ASP A 235 9.33 -10.57 -3.54
C ASP A 235 8.47 -11.21 -4.62
N VAL A 236 7.94 -12.39 -4.32
CA VAL A 236 7.05 -13.13 -5.22
C VAL A 236 5.78 -13.47 -4.45
N VAL A 237 4.84 -12.53 -4.45
CA VAL A 237 3.53 -12.66 -3.78
C VAL A 237 2.44 -12.60 -4.83
N ILE A 238 1.67 -13.67 -4.94
CA ILE A 238 0.61 -13.80 -5.94
C ILE A 238 -0.75 -13.53 -5.31
N ALA A 239 -1.45 -12.52 -5.82
CA ALA A 239 -2.75 -12.10 -5.33
C ALA A 239 -3.87 -12.58 -6.28
N PRO A 240 -4.77 -13.49 -5.86
CA PRO A 240 -5.82 -14.02 -6.73
C PRO A 240 -6.76 -12.96 -7.33
N TYR A 241 -7.02 -11.86 -6.62
CA TYR A 241 -7.87 -10.77 -7.13
C TYR A 241 -7.26 -10.08 -8.36
N ALA A 242 -5.93 -10.03 -8.47
CA ALA A 242 -5.24 -9.49 -9.64
C ALA A 242 -5.53 -10.35 -10.88
N THR A 243 -5.54 -11.67 -10.70
CA THR A 243 -5.97 -12.61 -11.76
C THR A 243 -7.44 -12.39 -12.12
N MET A 244 -8.32 -12.12 -11.14
CA MET A 244 -9.71 -11.77 -11.41
C MET A 244 -9.84 -10.46 -12.21
N LEU A 245 -9.05 -9.43 -11.91
CA LEU A 245 -8.99 -8.20 -12.70
C LEU A 245 -8.53 -8.48 -14.15
N ALA A 246 -7.49 -9.29 -14.32
CA ALA A 246 -6.96 -9.67 -15.62
C ALA A 246 -7.95 -10.47 -16.48
N SER A 247 -8.96 -11.11 -15.89
CA SER A 247 -10.01 -11.82 -16.63
C SER A 247 -10.78 -10.90 -17.60
N MET A 248 -10.80 -9.59 -17.36
CA MET A 248 -11.39 -8.60 -18.27
C MET A 248 -10.62 -8.44 -19.59
N TYR A 249 -9.39 -8.97 -19.67
CA TYR A 249 -8.51 -8.90 -20.83
C TYR A 249 -8.18 -10.29 -21.38
N ASP A 250 -7.93 -11.28 -20.51
CA ASP A 250 -7.74 -12.69 -20.89
C ASP A 250 -8.44 -13.62 -19.89
N ALA A 251 -9.72 -13.90 -20.17
CA ALA A 251 -10.56 -14.73 -19.31
C ALA A 251 -10.09 -16.19 -19.25
N LEU A 252 -9.56 -16.74 -20.35
CA LEU A 252 -9.14 -18.15 -20.40
C LEU A 252 -7.86 -18.37 -19.59
N ALA A 253 -6.88 -17.48 -19.74
CA ALA A 253 -5.66 -17.53 -18.92
C ALA A 253 -5.99 -17.32 -17.44
N ALA A 254 -6.87 -16.37 -17.11
CA ALA A 254 -7.29 -16.11 -15.74
C ALA A 254 -7.95 -17.34 -15.10
N VAL A 255 -8.88 -18.00 -15.78
CA VAL A 255 -9.53 -19.23 -15.27
C VAL A 255 -8.54 -20.36 -15.05
N LYS A 256 -7.57 -20.54 -15.97
CA LYS A 256 -6.50 -21.54 -15.80
C LYS A 256 -5.67 -21.23 -14.55
N ASN A 257 -5.24 -19.98 -14.38
CA ASN A 257 -4.42 -19.56 -13.26
C ASN A 257 -5.15 -19.66 -11.91
N LEU A 258 -6.43 -19.27 -11.84
CA LEU A 258 -7.27 -19.42 -10.65
C LEU A 258 -7.41 -20.88 -10.21
N ARG A 259 -7.56 -21.81 -11.16
CA ARG A 259 -7.58 -23.25 -10.84
C ARG A 259 -6.26 -23.71 -10.20
N THR A 260 -5.12 -23.26 -10.72
CA THR A 260 -3.81 -23.52 -10.12
C THR A 260 -3.70 -22.92 -8.71
N LEU A 261 -4.14 -21.66 -8.53
CA LEU A 261 -4.15 -21.00 -7.22
C LEU A 261 -5.01 -21.75 -6.20
N ARG A 262 -6.15 -22.30 -6.65
CA ARG A 262 -7.02 -23.14 -5.81
C ARG A 262 -6.32 -24.45 -5.42
N GLU A 263 -5.63 -25.12 -6.35
CA GLU A 263 -4.86 -26.33 -6.08
C GLU A 263 -3.74 -26.10 -5.05
N LEU A 264 -3.20 -24.88 -5.00
CA LEU A 264 -2.22 -24.44 -4.00
C LEU A 264 -2.84 -24.06 -2.64
N GLY A 265 -4.16 -24.19 -2.48
CA GLY A 265 -4.88 -23.87 -1.24
C GLY A 265 -5.31 -22.40 -1.12
N GLY A 266 -5.30 -21.65 -2.23
CA GLY A 266 -5.66 -20.23 -2.25
C GLY A 266 -7.16 -19.93 -2.10
N GLU A 267 -8.02 -20.94 -2.04
CA GLU A 267 -9.48 -20.78 -1.86
C GLU A 267 -9.90 -21.04 -0.41
N GLY A 268 -10.82 -20.21 0.09
CA GLY A 268 -11.40 -20.32 1.42
C GLY A 268 -12.91 -20.00 1.43
N PRO A 269 -13.52 -19.88 2.63
CA PRO A 269 -14.98 -19.73 2.76
C PRO A 269 -15.62 -18.53 2.06
N PHE A 270 -14.86 -17.45 1.84
CA PHE A 270 -15.35 -16.23 1.19
C PHE A 270 -14.79 -16.04 -0.22
N GLY A 271 -14.39 -17.14 -0.88
CA GLY A 271 -13.69 -17.12 -2.16
C GLY A 271 -12.18 -17.21 -1.97
N TYR A 272 -11.41 -16.64 -2.89
CA TYR A 272 -9.95 -16.68 -2.80
C TYR A 272 -9.45 -15.84 -1.63
N TYR A 273 -8.50 -16.40 -0.88
CA TYR A 273 -7.71 -15.69 0.11
C TYR A 273 -6.88 -14.58 -0.53
N GLU A 274 -6.39 -13.68 0.31
CA GLU A 274 -5.68 -12.48 -0.08
C GLU A 274 -4.48 -12.73 -1.02
N ALA A 275 -3.62 -13.68 -0.65
CA ALA A 275 -2.43 -13.99 -1.45
C ALA A 275 -1.86 -15.39 -1.17
N ILE A 276 -0.95 -15.80 -2.05
CA ILE A 276 -0.01 -16.90 -1.86
C ILE A 276 1.41 -16.34 -1.98
N ASP A 277 2.18 -16.42 -0.90
CA ASP A 277 3.55 -15.92 -0.82
C ASP A 277 4.54 -17.02 -1.19
N PHE A 278 5.41 -16.77 -2.15
CA PHE A 278 6.47 -17.66 -2.63
C PHE A 278 7.88 -17.14 -2.29
N THR A 279 8.00 -16.04 -1.53
CA THR A 279 9.30 -15.49 -1.18
C THR A 279 10.03 -16.39 -0.19
N ALA A 280 11.13 -17.01 -0.64
CA ALA A 280 11.90 -18.00 0.11
C ALA A 280 12.25 -17.56 1.55
N ALA A 281 12.66 -16.30 1.75
CA ALA A 281 13.02 -15.77 3.07
C ALA A 281 11.86 -15.72 4.08
N ARG A 282 10.61 -15.87 3.64
CA ARG A 282 9.40 -15.85 4.48
C ARG A 282 8.72 -17.21 4.61
N LEU A 283 9.25 -18.25 3.98
CA LEU A 283 8.64 -19.56 4.01
C LEU A 283 9.08 -20.36 5.25
N PRO A 284 8.16 -21.10 5.90
CA PRO A 284 8.54 -22.11 6.88
C PRO A 284 9.44 -23.18 6.25
N GLU A 285 10.30 -23.79 7.05
CA GLU A 285 11.22 -24.83 6.58
C GLU A 285 10.47 -25.96 5.84
N GLY A 286 10.96 -26.30 4.65
CA GLY A 286 10.39 -27.35 3.80
C GLY A 286 9.13 -26.96 3.01
N GLN A 287 8.61 -25.73 3.15
CA GLN A 287 7.47 -25.26 2.35
C GLN A 287 7.93 -24.52 1.08
N LYS A 288 7.14 -24.65 0.01
CA LYS A 288 7.35 -23.97 -1.27
C LYS A 288 6.53 -22.68 -1.41
N HIS A 289 5.51 -22.51 -0.58
CA HIS A 289 4.62 -21.36 -0.56
C HIS A 289 3.88 -21.28 0.78
N ALA A 290 3.36 -20.10 1.11
CA ALA A 290 2.52 -19.87 2.28
C ALA A 290 1.22 -19.14 1.87
N VAL A 291 0.07 -19.66 2.29
CA VAL A 291 -1.23 -19.03 2.00
C VAL A 291 -1.54 -17.96 3.05
N VAL A 292 -1.80 -16.74 2.58
CA VAL A 292 -2.14 -15.58 3.39
C VAL A 292 -3.64 -15.57 3.65
N LYS A 293 -4.06 -16.27 4.71
CA LYS A 293 -5.47 -16.51 5.04
C LYS A 293 -6.18 -15.29 5.64
N THR A 294 -6.33 -14.23 4.86
CA THR A 294 -7.15 -13.05 5.17
C THR A 294 -7.97 -12.65 3.94
N TYR A 295 -8.89 -11.70 4.11
CA TYR A 295 -9.71 -11.16 3.04
C TYR A 295 -9.76 -9.63 3.16
N MET A 296 -9.49 -8.95 2.05
CA MET A 296 -9.70 -7.51 1.95
C MET A 296 -10.99 -7.20 1.20
N ALA A 297 -11.85 -6.36 1.79
CA ALA A 297 -13.15 -6.02 1.21
C ALA A 297 -13.03 -5.42 -0.20
N HIS A 298 -12.02 -4.58 -0.43
CA HIS A 298 -11.78 -3.96 -1.73
C HIS A 298 -11.33 -4.99 -2.78
N HIS A 299 -10.43 -5.92 -2.45
CA HIS A 299 -10.02 -7.00 -3.36
C HIS A 299 -11.19 -7.92 -3.74
N GLN A 300 -12.05 -8.26 -2.78
CA GLN A 300 -13.27 -9.05 -3.06
C GLN A 300 -14.26 -8.26 -3.92
N GLY A 301 -14.50 -6.99 -3.60
CA GLY A 301 -15.38 -6.12 -4.38
C GLY A 301 -14.91 -5.97 -5.83
N MET A 302 -13.62 -5.70 -6.04
CA MET A 302 -13.01 -5.63 -7.37
C MET A 302 -13.14 -6.94 -8.14
N SER A 303 -12.90 -8.08 -7.47
CA SER A 303 -13.05 -9.41 -8.08
C SER A 303 -14.47 -9.65 -8.59
N LEU A 304 -15.48 -9.34 -7.77
CA LEU A 304 -16.89 -9.50 -8.15
C LEU A 304 -17.27 -8.62 -9.35
N VAL A 305 -16.82 -7.36 -9.36
CA VAL A 305 -17.10 -6.44 -10.48
C VAL A 305 -16.39 -6.89 -11.75
N ALA A 306 -15.15 -7.37 -11.65
CA ALA A 306 -14.41 -7.91 -12.79
C ALA A 306 -15.12 -9.13 -13.41
N ILE A 307 -15.51 -10.11 -12.58
CA ILE A 307 -16.29 -11.28 -13.02
C ILE A 307 -17.61 -10.83 -13.66
N ASN A 308 -18.34 -9.90 -13.04
CA ASN A 308 -19.57 -9.38 -13.61
C ASN A 308 -19.35 -8.71 -14.97
N ASN A 309 -18.27 -7.95 -15.14
CA ASN A 309 -17.92 -7.34 -16.41
C ASN A 309 -17.58 -8.38 -17.49
N VAL A 310 -16.97 -9.51 -17.13
CA VAL A 310 -16.74 -10.61 -18.08
C VAL A 310 -18.07 -11.27 -18.46
N LEU A 311 -18.89 -11.63 -17.47
CA LEU A 311 -20.15 -12.38 -17.69
C LEU A 311 -21.27 -11.53 -18.33
N LYS A 312 -21.23 -10.21 -18.15
CA LYS A 312 -22.27 -9.27 -18.60
C LYS A 312 -21.75 -8.25 -19.62
N ASN A 313 -20.68 -8.59 -20.35
CA ASN A 313 -20.14 -7.77 -21.44
C ASN A 313 -19.91 -6.30 -21.05
N GLY A 314 -19.22 -6.08 -19.93
CA GLY A 314 -18.83 -4.76 -19.46
C GLY A 314 -19.97 -3.92 -18.87
N LEU A 315 -21.03 -4.53 -18.35
CA LEU A 315 -22.22 -3.82 -17.85
C LEU A 315 -21.90 -2.65 -16.90
N MET A 316 -20.93 -2.79 -15.99
CA MET A 316 -20.58 -1.69 -15.08
C MET A 316 -19.88 -0.54 -15.80
N ARG A 317 -19.06 -0.85 -16.80
CA ARG A 317 -18.45 0.16 -17.68
C ARG A 317 -19.52 0.89 -18.50
N ASN A 318 -20.48 0.16 -19.07
CA ASN A 318 -21.61 0.75 -19.78
C ASN A 318 -22.44 1.70 -18.89
N ARG A 319 -22.68 1.32 -17.63
CA ARG A 319 -23.39 2.18 -16.67
C ARG A 319 -22.61 3.46 -16.36
N PHE A 320 -21.30 3.36 -16.15
CA PHE A 320 -20.43 4.51 -15.89
C PHE A 320 -20.40 5.47 -17.08
N HIS A 321 -20.22 4.93 -18.29
CA HIS A 321 -20.15 5.68 -19.54
C HIS A 321 -21.50 6.18 -20.07
N ALA A 322 -22.62 5.69 -19.55
CA ALA A 322 -23.94 6.24 -19.85
C ALA A 322 -24.20 7.60 -19.19
N HIS A 323 -23.39 7.98 -18.19
CA HIS A 323 -23.59 9.23 -17.46
C HIS A 323 -23.10 10.44 -18.29
N PRO A 324 -23.92 11.50 -18.48
CA PRO A 324 -23.54 12.65 -19.33
C PRO A 324 -22.23 13.34 -18.96
N LEU A 325 -21.96 13.45 -17.65
CA LEU A 325 -20.70 13.97 -17.11
C LEU A 325 -19.48 13.17 -17.62
N VAL A 326 -19.57 11.83 -17.63
CA VAL A 326 -18.51 10.96 -18.12
C VAL A 326 -18.35 11.09 -19.64
N GLN A 327 -19.46 11.12 -20.37
CA GLN A 327 -19.47 11.28 -21.83
C GLN A 327 -18.74 12.54 -22.28
N ALA A 328 -18.90 13.64 -21.54
CA ALA A 328 -18.22 14.91 -21.84
C ALA A 328 -16.68 14.82 -21.79
N ALA A 329 -16.12 13.86 -21.04
CA ALA A 329 -14.68 13.67 -20.88
C ALA A 329 -14.11 12.48 -21.68
N GLU A 330 -14.93 11.70 -22.38
CA GLU A 330 -14.51 10.45 -23.04
C GLU A 330 -13.39 10.61 -24.06
N LEU A 331 -13.29 11.79 -24.70
CA LEU A 331 -12.23 12.07 -25.68
C LEU A 331 -10.82 11.96 -25.09
N LEU A 332 -10.67 12.11 -23.77
CA LEU A 332 -9.39 11.93 -23.06
C LEU A 332 -8.85 10.48 -23.17
N LEU A 333 -9.74 9.50 -23.37
CA LEU A 333 -9.39 8.08 -23.43
C LEU A 333 -8.91 7.64 -24.83
N GLN A 334 -9.03 8.49 -25.84
CA GLN A 334 -8.77 8.17 -27.25
C GLN A 334 -7.27 8.33 -27.64
N GLU A 335 -6.39 8.57 -26.67
CA GLU A 335 -4.95 8.71 -26.92
C GLU A 335 -4.37 7.42 -27.51
N ARG A 336 -3.70 7.52 -28.66
CA ARG A 336 -3.07 6.39 -29.35
C ARG A 336 -1.62 6.22 -28.91
N MET A 337 -1.10 4.99 -29.05
CA MET A 337 0.33 4.73 -28.89
C MET A 337 1.17 5.62 -29.85
N PRO A 338 2.19 6.34 -29.34
CA PRO A 338 3.12 7.07 -30.19
C PRO A 338 3.87 6.12 -31.14
N ARG A 339 4.10 6.54 -32.38
CA ARG A 339 4.84 5.74 -33.37
C ARG A 339 6.34 5.63 -33.07
N ASN A 340 6.90 6.66 -32.43
CA ASN A 340 8.32 6.74 -32.07
C ASN A 340 8.43 6.70 -30.54
N ILE A 341 8.79 5.55 -29.99
CA ILE A 341 8.97 5.37 -28.54
C ILE A 341 10.47 5.34 -28.26
N THR A 342 10.99 6.40 -27.64
CA THR A 342 12.30 6.35 -26.98
C THR A 342 12.15 5.47 -25.74
N SER A 343 12.49 4.20 -25.91
CA SER A 343 12.53 3.22 -24.82
C SER A 343 13.73 3.54 -23.93
N ASN A 344 13.48 4.16 -22.79
CA ASN A 344 14.45 4.18 -21.71
C ASN A 344 14.13 2.98 -20.83
N ARG A 345 15.01 1.97 -20.80
CA ARG A 345 14.98 1.00 -19.70
C ARG A 345 15.11 1.81 -18.40
N PRO A 346 14.20 1.66 -17.42
CA PRO A 346 14.39 2.29 -16.13
C PRO A 346 15.76 1.83 -15.60
N ASN A 347 16.69 2.78 -15.50
CA ASN A 347 18.03 2.50 -15.03
C ASN A 347 17.89 2.27 -13.51
N GLU A 348 18.42 1.15 -12.99
CA GLU A 348 18.44 0.86 -11.54
C GLU A 348 19.07 2.00 -10.72
N LYS A 349 19.75 2.95 -11.36
CA LYS A 349 20.43 4.10 -10.76
C LYS A 349 19.65 5.42 -10.79
N SER A 350 18.57 5.56 -11.56
CA SER A 350 17.77 6.80 -11.57
C SER A 350 16.58 6.70 -10.63
N PHE A 351 16.17 7.83 -10.06
CA PHE A 351 15.05 8.03 -9.13
C PHE A 351 15.38 7.81 -7.66
N LEU A 352 16.00 8.84 -7.08
CA LEU A 352 15.79 9.24 -5.69
C LEU A 352 14.39 9.86 -5.63
N VAL A 353 13.41 9.10 -5.19
CA VAL A 353 12.20 9.67 -4.60
C VAL A 353 12.14 9.08 -3.22
N ASN A 354 12.36 9.91 -2.22
CA ASN A 354 12.07 9.61 -0.83
C ASN A 354 10.55 9.41 -0.75
N TYR A 355 10.11 8.19 -1.00
CA TYR A 355 8.84 7.74 -0.49
C TYR A 355 9.04 7.66 1.02
N VAL A 356 8.56 8.66 1.73
CA VAL A 356 8.24 8.50 3.14
C VAL A 356 7.15 7.45 3.14
N LYS A 357 7.56 6.22 3.46
CA LYS A 357 6.68 5.15 3.89
C LYS A 357 5.63 5.81 4.78
N GLU A 358 4.35 5.66 4.48
CA GLU A 358 3.37 5.66 5.57
C GLU A 358 3.85 4.53 6.50
N GLU A 359 4.56 4.93 7.54
CA GLU A 359 4.87 4.06 8.65
C GLU A 359 3.50 3.63 9.18
N VAL A 360 3.12 2.39 8.86
CA VAL A 360 2.42 1.55 9.83
C VAL A 360 3.11 1.84 11.15
N GLU A 361 2.41 2.47 12.10
CA GLU A 361 2.94 3.00 13.34
C GLU A 361 4.10 2.12 13.82
N THR A 362 5.33 2.59 13.55
CA THR A 362 6.49 1.89 14.07
C THR A 362 6.35 2.00 15.57
N VAL A 363 6.45 0.87 16.29
CA VAL A 363 6.45 0.90 17.76
C VAL A 363 7.72 1.64 18.18
N SER A 364 7.64 2.96 18.20
CA SER A 364 8.73 3.85 18.57
C SER A 364 8.67 4.05 20.07
N ARG A 365 9.75 3.69 20.75
CA ARG A 365 9.89 3.92 22.18
C ARG A 365 10.72 5.18 22.36
N ASN A 366 10.08 6.25 22.83
CA ASN A 366 10.71 7.55 23.04
C ASN A 366 11.07 7.75 24.51
N TYR A 367 12.28 8.24 24.76
CA TYR A 367 12.83 8.48 26.10
C TYR A 367 13.48 9.85 26.17
N HIS A 368 13.01 10.68 27.10
CA HIS A 368 13.53 12.04 27.32
C HIS A 368 14.51 12.13 28.51
N THR A 369 14.82 11.01 29.14
CA THR A 369 15.75 10.97 30.28
C THR A 369 16.50 9.65 30.34
N VAL A 370 17.75 9.72 30.78
CA VAL A 370 18.61 8.57 31.06
C VAL A 370 18.46 8.05 32.49
N ASN A 371 17.88 8.85 33.39
CA ASN A 371 17.77 8.54 34.82
C ASN A 371 16.56 7.65 35.12
N ARG A 372 16.66 6.37 34.74
CA ARG A 372 15.63 5.36 35.02
C ARG A 372 16.15 4.30 36.01
N PRO A 373 15.29 3.73 36.88
CA PRO A 373 15.70 2.70 37.83
C PRO A 373 16.23 1.42 37.17
N VAL A 374 15.80 1.15 35.93
CA VAL A 374 16.27 0.04 35.10
C VAL A 374 16.63 0.60 33.73
N PRO A 375 17.88 0.40 33.25
CA PRO A 375 18.29 0.85 31.92
C PRO A 375 17.37 0.26 30.86
N THR A 376 16.85 1.11 29.99
CA THR A 376 16.02 0.63 28.88
C THR A 376 16.92 0.34 27.69
N THR A 377 16.76 -0.85 27.11
CA THR A 377 17.63 -1.35 26.05
C THR A 377 16.91 -1.53 24.72
N GLN A 378 17.67 -1.43 23.64
CA GLN A 378 17.32 -1.81 22.28
C GLN A 378 18.27 -2.91 21.83
N LEU A 379 17.73 -3.98 21.27
CA LEU A 379 18.50 -5.08 20.68
C LEU A 379 18.28 -5.05 19.17
N LEU A 380 19.36 -4.99 18.40
CA LEU A 380 19.32 -5.09 16.94
C LEU A 380 20.13 -6.32 16.51
N SER A 381 19.64 -7.04 15.49
CA SER A 381 20.36 -8.18 14.91
C SER A 381 20.04 -8.32 13.42
N ASN A 382 21.06 -8.67 12.62
CA ASN A 382 20.91 -9.10 11.23
C ASN A 382 21.17 -10.62 11.07
N GLY A 383 21.08 -11.37 12.16
CA GLY A 383 21.36 -12.80 12.23
C GLY A 383 22.77 -13.08 12.75
N ASP A 384 23.78 -12.62 12.02
CA ASP A 384 25.19 -12.89 12.33
C ASP A 384 25.83 -11.82 13.24
N TYR A 385 25.42 -10.55 13.11
CA TYR A 385 25.86 -9.45 13.96
C TYR A 385 24.71 -8.97 14.82
N SER A 386 24.98 -8.67 16.09
CA SER A 386 23.98 -8.14 17.01
C SER A 386 24.57 -7.11 17.95
N LEU A 387 23.77 -6.13 18.32
CA LEU A 387 24.14 -5.12 19.30
C LEU A 387 23.01 -4.86 20.28
N MET A 388 23.39 -4.43 21.47
CA MET A 388 22.50 -3.91 22.50
C MET A 388 22.90 -2.47 22.78
N LEU A 389 21.95 -1.54 22.78
CA LEU A 389 22.15 -0.16 23.19
C LEU A 389 21.24 0.19 24.35
N THR A 390 21.70 1.03 25.26
CA THR A 390 20.89 1.62 26.33
C THR A 390 20.51 3.06 25.97
N THR A 391 19.54 3.62 26.70
CA THR A 391 19.18 5.04 26.56
C THR A 391 20.33 5.99 26.89
N SER A 392 21.35 5.53 27.62
CA SER A 392 22.53 6.34 27.95
C SER A 392 23.62 6.28 26.86
N GLY A 393 23.50 5.37 25.89
CA GLY A 393 24.50 5.12 24.85
C GLY A 393 25.49 4.00 25.17
N GLY A 394 25.40 3.40 26.36
CA GLY A 394 26.11 2.17 26.70
C GLY A 394 25.61 0.98 25.89
N GLY A 395 26.40 -0.09 25.80
CA GLY A 395 26.05 -1.24 24.98
C GLY A 395 27.17 -2.19 24.61
N TYR A 396 26.80 -3.27 23.93
CA TYR A 396 27.74 -4.19 23.31
C TYR A 396 27.39 -4.42 21.84
N SER A 397 28.40 -4.84 21.09
CA SER A 397 28.29 -5.33 19.73
C SER A 397 29.03 -6.66 19.66
N LYS A 398 28.44 -7.63 18.96
CA LYS A 398 29.02 -8.97 18.79
C LYS A 398 28.77 -9.50 17.38
N TYR A 399 29.75 -10.22 16.87
CA TYR A 399 29.62 -11.05 15.67
C TYR A 399 29.56 -12.51 16.12
N LYS A 400 28.41 -13.15 15.97
CA LYS A 400 28.10 -14.48 16.51
C LYS A 400 28.41 -14.51 18.01
N ASP A 401 29.39 -15.31 18.42
CA ASP A 401 29.82 -15.46 19.82
C ASP A 401 31.03 -14.58 20.19
N LEU A 402 31.56 -13.80 19.24
CA LEU A 402 32.71 -12.91 19.44
C LEU A 402 32.24 -11.51 19.81
N ALA A 403 32.64 -11.02 20.98
CA ALA A 403 32.43 -9.64 21.38
C ALA A 403 33.37 -8.73 20.57
N ILE A 404 32.81 -7.68 19.97
CA ILE A 404 33.56 -6.66 19.22
C ILE A 404 34.14 -5.64 20.19
N ASN A 405 33.28 -5.09 21.06
CA ASN A 405 33.67 -4.16 22.12
C ASN A 405 33.48 -4.76 23.52
N ARG A 406 34.22 -4.24 24.50
CA ARG A 406 34.07 -4.62 25.90
C ARG A 406 32.75 -4.12 26.46
N TRP A 407 32.04 -5.01 27.14
CA TRP A 407 30.84 -4.69 27.92
C TRP A 407 30.72 -5.59 29.14
N ARG A 408 30.23 -5.01 30.23
CA ARG A 408 29.92 -5.70 31.48
C ARG A 408 28.50 -5.35 31.86
N GLU A 409 27.76 -6.34 32.34
CA GLU A 409 26.46 -6.11 32.94
C GLU A 409 26.64 -5.26 34.20
N ASP A 410 26.30 -3.97 34.10
CA ASP A 410 26.34 -3.01 35.20
C ASP A 410 25.14 -2.07 35.07
N VAL A 411 24.10 -2.35 35.84
CA VAL A 411 22.86 -1.57 35.87
C VAL A 411 23.01 -0.19 36.53
N THR A 412 24.17 0.10 37.15
CA THR A 412 24.42 1.34 37.89
C THR A 412 25.22 2.33 37.07
N LYS A 413 26.31 1.88 36.42
CA LYS A 413 27.22 2.77 35.69
C LYS A 413 26.94 2.86 34.21
N ASP A 414 26.59 1.75 33.56
CA ASP A 414 26.29 1.68 32.12
C ASP A 414 27.33 2.37 31.21
N ASN A 415 28.60 2.36 31.62
CA ASN A 415 29.67 3.17 31.01
C ASN A 415 30.48 2.42 29.95
N TRP A 416 30.04 1.22 29.55
CA TRP A 416 30.70 0.40 28.55
C TRP A 416 29.98 0.51 27.21
N GLY A 417 30.72 0.70 26.12
CA GLY A 417 30.12 0.87 24.80
C GLY A 417 31.08 1.35 23.74
N THR A 418 30.50 1.76 22.62
CA THR A 418 31.16 2.47 21.54
C THR A 418 30.65 3.90 21.54
N PHE A 419 31.57 4.85 21.67
CA PHE A 419 31.26 6.25 21.92
C PHE A 419 31.89 7.15 20.86
N LEU A 420 31.22 8.29 20.61
CA LEU A 420 31.72 9.36 19.76
C LEU A 420 31.83 10.61 20.63
N PHE A 421 33.07 11.01 20.92
CA PHE A 421 33.35 12.25 21.62
C PHE A 421 33.34 13.43 20.66
N LEU A 422 32.78 14.53 21.13
CA LEU A 422 32.77 15.82 20.47
C LEU A 422 33.49 16.83 21.35
N LYS A 423 34.42 17.57 20.76
CA LYS A 423 35.14 18.63 21.44
C LYS A 423 35.06 19.90 20.61
N ASP A 424 34.52 20.95 21.20
CA ASP A 424 34.64 22.29 20.62
C ASP A 424 36.07 22.79 20.87
N VAL A 425 36.82 23.01 19.79
CA VAL A 425 38.23 23.42 19.83
C VAL A 425 38.38 24.81 20.44
N THR A 426 37.38 25.69 20.27
CA THR A 426 37.44 27.08 20.74
C THR A 426 37.14 27.19 22.22
N SER A 427 36.08 26.52 22.70
CA SER A 427 35.69 26.56 24.11
C SER A 427 36.38 25.51 24.98
N GLY A 428 36.96 24.47 24.37
CA GLY A 428 37.53 23.32 25.05
C GLY A 428 36.50 22.38 25.69
N LYS A 429 35.19 22.63 25.48
CA LYS A 429 34.12 21.81 26.04
C LYS A 429 34.07 20.45 25.33
N ILE A 430 33.94 19.39 26.13
CA ILE A 430 33.88 17.99 25.64
C ILE A 430 32.57 17.36 26.08
N TRP A 431 31.89 16.68 25.16
CA TRP A 431 30.72 15.86 25.42
C TRP A 431 30.74 14.61 24.51
N SER A 432 29.80 13.69 24.72
CA SER A 432 29.60 12.52 23.85
C SER A 432 28.33 12.68 23.04
N ALA A 433 28.24 12.04 21.87
CA ALA A 433 27.02 11.98 21.06
C ALA A 433 25.83 11.36 21.82
N THR A 434 26.13 10.58 22.86
CA THR A 434 25.19 10.02 23.84
C THR A 434 25.50 10.53 25.24
N TYR A 435 24.68 10.20 26.24
CA TYR A 435 24.95 10.61 27.63
C TYR A 435 26.27 10.06 28.18
N GLN A 436 26.52 8.77 27.96
CA GLN A 436 27.80 8.13 28.29
C GLN A 436 28.84 8.41 27.21
N PRO A 437 30.13 8.47 27.56
CA PRO A 437 30.69 8.23 28.89
C PRO A 437 30.96 9.52 29.68
N THR A 438 30.61 10.70 29.13
CA THR A 438 30.90 11.99 29.75
C THR A 438 29.94 12.36 30.87
N CYS A 439 28.74 11.73 30.91
CA CYS A 439 27.68 12.01 31.87
C CYS A 439 27.30 13.49 31.94
N PHE A 440 27.46 14.20 30.82
CA PHE A 440 27.18 15.63 30.72
C PHE A 440 25.74 15.84 30.30
N ASP A 441 24.97 16.54 31.13
CA ASP A 441 23.58 16.87 30.86
C ASP A 441 23.48 17.84 29.68
N ALA A 442 22.76 17.40 28.64
CA ALA A 442 22.45 18.22 27.47
C ALA A 442 21.30 19.19 27.77
N GLU A 443 21.20 20.28 27.00
CA GLU A 443 20.06 21.21 27.06
C GLU A 443 18.76 20.52 26.63
N SER A 444 18.88 19.57 25.70
CA SER A 444 17.82 18.66 25.27
C SER A 444 18.42 17.30 24.97
N TYR A 445 17.75 16.23 25.39
CA TYR A 445 18.16 14.85 25.12
C TYR A 445 16.92 13.99 24.82
N ASN A 446 16.91 13.33 23.67
CA ASN A 446 15.84 12.45 23.25
C ASN A 446 16.40 11.20 22.58
N VAL A 447 15.92 10.03 23.02
CA VAL A 447 16.27 8.74 22.43
C VAL A 447 15.03 8.10 21.86
N THR A 448 15.09 7.70 20.60
CA THR A 448 14.03 6.98 19.92
C THR A 448 14.57 5.61 19.52
N PHE A 449 13.98 4.56 20.08
CA PHE A 449 14.23 3.19 19.65
C PHE A 449 13.16 2.76 18.65
N LEU A 450 13.59 2.42 17.43
CA LEU A 450 12.79 1.86 16.36
C LEU A 450 13.18 0.37 16.15
N GLU A 451 12.42 -0.35 15.35
CA GLU A 451 12.72 -1.77 15.06
C GLU A 451 14.07 -1.97 14.37
N ASP A 452 14.45 -1.06 13.48
CA ASP A 452 15.63 -1.18 12.62
C ASP A 452 16.83 -0.33 13.08
N ARG A 453 16.63 0.59 14.02
CA ARG A 453 17.66 1.54 14.46
C ARG A 453 17.42 2.11 15.86
N ALA A 454 18.47 2.69 16.42
CA ALA A 454 18.39 3.58 17.59
C ALA A 454 18.83 5.00 17.18
N ARG A 455 18.05 6.01 17.56
CA ARG A 455 18.37 7.42 17.32
C ARG A 455 18.57 8.15 18.64
N PHE A 456 19.69 8.84 18.76
CA PHE A 456 20.02 9.72 19.88
C PHE A 456 20.07 11.15 19.36
N ASN A 457 19.26 12.03 19.93
CA ASN A 457 19.25 13.44 19.62
C ASN A 457 19.65 14.20 20.88
N ARG A 458 20.62 15.09 20.77
CA ARG A 458 21.01 15.97 21.86
C ARG A 458 21.39 17.35 21.37
N VAL A 459 21.21 18.34 22.24
CA VAL A 459 21.60 19.73 21.98
C VAL A 459 22.54 20.20 23.07
N ASP A 460 23.71 20.68 22.67
CA ASP A 460 24.72 21.22 23.57
C ASP A 460 25.29 22.51 22.96
N ASP A 461 25.13 23.65 23.63
CA ASP A 461 25.66 24.96 23.19
C ASP A 461 25.36 25.27 21.72
N LYS A 462 24.08 25.15 21.33
CA LYS A 462 23.57 25.38 19.97
C LYS A 462 24.09 24.42 18.89
N ILE A 463 24.80 23.37 19.26
CA ILE A 463 25.12 22.27 18.35
C ILE A 463 24.06 21.19 18.51
N HIS A 464 23.28 20.96 17.46
CA HIS A 464 22.38 19.83 17.40
C HIS A 464 23.16 18.60 16.92
N CYS A 465 23.11 17.54 17.70
CA CYS A 465 23.80 16.29 17.44
C CYS A 465 22.78 15.16 17.32
N GLU A 466 22.75 14.53 16.15
CA GLU A 466 21.95 13.34 15.88
C GLU A 466 22.88 12.17 15.58
N MET A 467 22.77 11.11 16.38
CA MET A 467 23.46 9.84 16.15
C MET A 467 22.43 8.75 15.88
N GLU A 468 22.51 8.14 14.69
CA GLU A 468 21.75 6.95 14.34
C GLU A 468 22.66 5.71 14.36
N VAL A 469 22.19 4.64 14.98
CA VAL A 469 22.86 3.34 15.00
C VAL A 469 21.95 2.30 14.36
N LEU A 470 22.46 1.62 13.32
CA LEU A 470 21.74 0.61 12.55
C LEU A 470 22.68 -0.52 12.12
N LEU A 471 22.11 -1.66 11.73
CA LEU A 471 22.86 -2.79 11.19
C LEU A 471 22.69 -2.87 9.67
N SER A 472 23.76 -3.23 8.97
CA SER A 472 23.67 -3.55 7.55
C SER A 472 22.83 -4.82 7.35
N PRO A 473 21.84 -4.82 6.45
CA PRO A 473 21.06 -6.04 6.16
C PRO A 473 21.85 -7.08 5.36
N GLU A 474 22.90 -6.65 4.65
CA GLU A 474 23.68 -7.50 3.73
C GLU A 474 25.00 -7.99 4.33
N HIS A 475 25.52 -7.26 5.32
CA HIS A 475 26.85 -7.49 5.86
C HIS A 475 26.82 -7.49 7.39
N PRO A 476 27.68 -8.28 8.07
CA PRO A 476 27.83 -8.25 9.53
C PRO A 476 28.56 -6.98 9.97
N ALA A 477 27.91 -5.84 9.78
CA ALA A 477 28.46 -4.52 10.00
C ALA A 477 27.45 -3.63 10.73
N GLU A 478 27.97 -2.88 11.69
CA GLU A 478 27.27 -1.82 12.38
C GLU A 478 27.60 -0.47 11.74
N ILE A 479 26.58 0.36 11.56
CA ILE A 479 26.71 1.70 10.99
C ILE A 479 26.28 2.69 12.08
N ARG A 480 27.18 3.61 12.40
CA ARG A 480 26.93 4.76 13.27
C ARG A 480 27.02 6.04 12.45
N HIS A 481 25.88 6.65 12.20
CA HIS A 481 25.80 7.89 11.43
C HIS A 481 25.65 9.08 12.38
N LEU A 482 26.64 9.97 12.39
CA LEU A 482 26.65 11.19 13.20
C LEU A 482 26.39 12.40 12.30
N SER A 483 25.33 13.15 12.61
CA SER A 483 25.00 14.43 11.96
C SER A 483 25.10 15.57 12.95
N LEU A 484 25.83 16.62 12.59
CA LEU A 484 26.01 17.82 13.41
C LEU A 484 25.47 19.03 12.67
N THR A 485 24.62 19.80 13.35
CA THR A 485 24.07 21.06 12.84
C THR A 485 24.43 22.18 13.79
N ASN A 486 25.25 23.12 13.32
CA ASN A 486 25.55 24.36 14.04
C ASN A 486 24.39 25.34 13.86
N THR A 487 23.70 25.69 14.95
CA THR A 487 22.59 26.67 14.95
C THR A 487 23.02 28.05 15.47
N ASP A 488 24.32 28.24 15.73
CA ASP A 488 24.88 29.53 16.11
C ASP A 488 25.23 30.39 14.89
N THR A 489 25.42 31.69 15.11
CA THR A 489 25.80 32.65 14.05
C THR A 489 27.31 32.69 13.79
N LYS A 490 28.09 31.96 14.58
CA LYS A 490 29.54 31.88 14.49
C LYS A 490 29.95 30.50 14.02
N GLU A 491 31.01 30.45 13.22
CA GLU A 491 31.68 29.20 12.84
C GLU A 491 32.18 28.46 14.09
N ARG A 492 32.14 27.12 14.03
CA ARG A 492 32.54 26.23 15.12
C ARG A 492 33.40 25.12 14.54
N GLU A 493 34.52 24.85 15.19
CA GLU A 493 35.40 23.73 14.87
C GLU A 493 35.17 22.64 15.91
N ILE A 494 34.65 21.49 15.46
CA ILE A 494 34.33 20.35 16.31
C ILE A 494 35.25 19.19 15.96
N GLU A 495 36.08 18.78 16.92
CA GLU A 495 36.89 17.56 16.83
C GLU A 495 36.03 16.36 17.23
N ILE A 496 36.05 15.32 16.38
CA ILE A 496 35.29 14.09 16.60
C ILE A 496 36.28 12.96 16.86
N THR A 497 36.11 12.26 17.99
CA THR A 497 36.94 11.10 18.35
C THR A 497 36.06 9.89 18.59
N SER A 498 36.29 8.80 17.85
CA SER A 498 35.63 7.52 18.12
C SER A 498 36.41 6.72 19.17
N TYR A 499 35.69 5.99 20.01
CA TYR A 499 36.27 5.18 21.07
C TYR A 499 35.45 3.92 21.31
N PHE A 500 36.14 2.79 21.39
CA PHE A 500 35.64 1.57 22.01
C PHE A 500 36.82 0.72 22.45
N GLU A 501 36.58 -0.22 23.36
CA GLU A 501 37.61 -1.15 23.80
C GLU A 501 37.49 -2.46 23.01
N VAL A 502 38.46 -2.71 22.13
CA VAL A 502 38.50 -3.87 21.23
C VAL A 502 38.64 -5.17 22.02
N VAL A 503 37.78 -6.16 21.75
CA VAL A 503 37.84 -7.48 22.41
C VAL A 503 38.20 -8.60 21.43
N LEU A 504 37.45 -8.72 20.33
CA LEU A 504 37.61 -9.74 19.26
C LEU A 504 37.77 -11.17 19.78
N ASN A 505 37.02 -11.51 20.83
CA ASN A 505 37.06 -12.80 21.52
C ASN A 505 35.71 -13.05 22.22
N SER A 506 35.50 -14.23 22.79
CA SER A 506 34.34 -14.48 23.65
C SER A 506 34.35 -13.57 24.87
N ALA A 507 33.17 -13.13 25.33
CA ALA A 507 33.04 -12.29 26.52
C ALA A 507 33.61 -12.96 27.79
N ALA A 508 33.52 -14.29 27.89
CA ALA A 508 34.09 -15.06 28.99
C ALA A 508 35.63 -14.99 29.00
N ALA A 509 36.27 -15.05 27.83
CA ALA A 509 37.73 -14.94 27.71
C ALA A 509 38.23 -13.52 28.06
N ASP A 510 37.55 -12.46 27.59
CA ASP A 510 37.86 -11.08 28.04
C ASP A 510 37.64 -10.92 29.54
N SER A 511 36.66 -11.61 30.13
CA SER A 511 36.46 -11.65 31.58
C SER A 511 37.59 -12.28 32.36
N ALA A 512 38.14 -13.39 31.86
CA ALA A 512 39.24 -14.07 32.53
C ALA A 512 40.57 -13.34 32.35
N HIS A 513 40.81 -12.78 31.16
CA HIS A 513 42.09 -12.16 30.78
C HIS A 513 41.92 -10.86 29.97
N PRO A 514 41.51 -9.74 30.59
CA PRO A 514 41.16 -8.49 29.89
C PRO A 514 42.31 -7.86 29.09
N ALA A 515 43.56 -8.11 29.47
CA ALA A 515 44.74 -7.56 28.78
C ALA A 515 45.17 -8.41 27.57
N PHE A 516 44.68 -9.64 27.44
CA PHE A 516 45.25 -10.61 26.50
C PHE A 516 45.05 -10.20 25.03
N SER A 517 43.80 -9.92 24.62
CA SER A 517 43.51 -9.48 23.25
C SER A 517 44.26 -8.20 22.88
N ASN A 518 44.38 -7.26 23.81
CA ASN A 518 45.03 -5.97 23.60
C ASN A 518 46.52 -6.07 23.23
N LEU A 519 47.20 -7.18 23.58
CA LEU A 519 48.60 -7.40 23.21
C LEU A 519 48.79 -7.67 21.72
N PHE A 520 47.72 -8.02 20.99
CA PHE A 520 47.77 -8.46 19.60
C PHE A 520 46.98 -7.56 18.64
N VAL A 521 46.28 -6.53 19.13
CA VAL A 521 45.55 -5.57 18.29
C VAL A 521 46.54 -4.57 17.71
N GLN A 522 46.52 -4.43 16.39
CA GLN A 522 47.22 -3.39 15.63
C GLN A 522 46.20 -2.64 14.80
N THR A 523 46.36 -1.32 14.66
CA THR A 523 45.54 -0.47 13.80
C THR A 523 46.43 0.17 12.74
N GLU A 524 45.94 0.28 11.50
CA GLU A 524 46.64 0.98 10.43
C GLU A 524 45.65 1.84 9.65
N TYR A 525 46.02 3.08 9.37
CA TYR A 525 45.21 3.91 8.49
C TYR A 525 45.36 3.45 7.03
N VAL A 526 44.24 3.22 6.34
CA VAL A 526 44.17 2.79 4.95
C VAL A 526 43.75 3.97 4.06
N PRO A 527 44.69 4.66 3.36
CA PRO A 527 44.42 5.93 2.69
C PRO A 527 43.40 5.83 1.55
N GLY A 528 43.39 4.70 0.83
CA GLY A 528 42.47 4.50 -0.31
C GLY A 528 40.99 4.39 0.10
N LEU A 529 40.71 4.11 1.37
CA LEU A 529 39.37 3.95 1.92
C LEU A 529 39.02 5.05 2.93
N ASN A 530 39.97 5.94 3.24
CA ASN A 530 39.87 6.95 4.29
C ASN A 530 39.32 6.37 5.62
N THR A 531 39.91 5.25 6.05
CA THR A 531 39.46 4.47 7.21
C THR A 531 40.66 4.02 8.06
N LEU A 532 40.41 3.73 9.34
CA LEU A 532 41.40 3.27 10.34
C LEU A 532 41.32 1.76 10.55
#